data_AF-A0A1R3RTE4-F1
#
_entry.id   AF-A0A1R3RTE4-F1
#
_cell.length_a   1.000
_cell.length_b   1.000
_cell.length_c   1.000
_cell.angle_alpha   90.00
_cell.angle_beta   90.00
_cell.angle_gamma   90.00
#
_symmetry.space_group_name_H-M   'P 1'
#
loop_
_entity.id
_entity.type
_entity.pdbx_description
1 polymer ?
#
loop_
_entity_poly.entity_id
_entity_poly.type
_entity_poly.pdbx_seq_one_letter_code
_entity_poly.pdbx_strand_id
1 'polypeptide(L)'
;MARDAVSPASQSVPELNARISTSSGHHRPTAKETTFREWMLANQIGISLTILSMLLAVHHLYPSLNPYTGPFFQLSYYQPASGDYVQGWDDVYFIASSAIALIGIRAIVIDWMLQPLAQSYGLKRKTALRLAEQGWPCLYYGFSWALGMYIWSSSSYWGDFGAIWNQWPARNVSGLLKWYLLVQLAFWVQQLLVINIEERRKDHYQMLTHHVITIALFGSAYIYGFYNVSNVVLALMDIVDQLLPTAKILKYLKLERSCNIAFGVFMATWLVTRHIYYPQLCWSIYKDVPAKMAYGCYSGTTAEMTSTNGYPDRWRYLIAPFQDLNGPICMNRTVKWIFLSCLLALQALSLIWFTMVIRVAVGVIRTGNAEEPRSDDEEEEEEENGAGKDGPNGTSVVTDGAGAEWRRANAPSNVRPRGRGRVRLGDQSDHKALLGRIGCDKPT
;
A
#
# COMPACT_ATOMS: atom_id res chain seq x y z
N MET A 1 -43.73 71.49 51.88
CA MET A 1 -42.69 72.49 52.22
C MET A 1 -41.34 71.78 52.22
N ALA A 2 -40.27 72.52 51.96
CA ALA A 2 -38.98 71.98 51.48
C ALA A 2 -38.10 71.33 52.56
N ARG A 3 -37.14 70.51 52.08
CA ARG A 3 -35.72 70.37 52.44
C ARG A 3 -35.27 68.91 52.26
N ASP A 4 -34.07 68.58 51.77
CA ASP A 4 -33.10 69.25 50.89
C ASP A 4 -32.26 68.13 50.24
N ALA A 5 -31.62 68.37 49.09
CA ALA A 5 -30.86 67.35 48.36
C ALA A 5 -29.38 67.32 48.75
N VAL A 6 -28.79 66.12 48.90
CA VAL A 6 -27.33 65.89 48.82
C VAL A 6 -27.06 64.54 48.15
N SER A 7 -26.31 64.53 47.04
CA SER A 7 -25.81 63.31 46.39
C SER A 7 -24.52 62.81 47.05
N PRO A 8 -24.34 61.49 47.26
CA PRO A 8 -23.06 60.93 47.64
C PRO A 8 -22.15 60.68 46.42
N ALA A 9 -20.83 60.68 46.69
CA ALA A 9 -19.78 60.63 45.66
C ALA A 9 -19.54 59.25 45.05
N SER A 10 -18.83 59.25 43.92
CA SER A 10 -18.39 58.08 43.16
C SER A 10 -17.59 57.06 43.98
N GLN A 11 -17.92 55.78 43.84
CA GLN A 11 -17.00 54.66 44.10
C GLN A 11 -16.64 53.97 42.78
N SER A 12 -15.42 53.44 42.69
CA SER A 12 -14.72 53.19 41.44
C SER A 12 -15.05 51.85 40.78
N VAL A 13 -15.01 51.84 39.44
CA VAL A 13 -15.11 50.64 38.59
C VAL A 13 -13.85 49.79 38.77
N PRO A 14 -13.89 48.74 39.60
CA PRO A 14 -13.78 47.39 39.05
C PRO A 14 -14.62 46.30 39.76
N GLU A 15 -15.50 46.62 40.71
CA GLU A 15 -16.30 45.60 41.45
C GLU A 15 -17.51 45.03 40.67
N LEU A 16 -17.79 45.50 39.45
CA LEU A 16 -18.98 45.12 38.68
C LEU A 16 -18.83 43.83 37.83
N ASN A 17 -17.75 43.06 37.97
CA ASN A 17 -17.54 41.80 37.22
C ASN A 17 -17.61 40.53 38.10
N ALA A 18 -17.89 40.65 39.40
CA ALA A 18 -17.97 39.51 40.31
C ALA A 18 -19.39 38.90 40.43
N ARG A 19 -20.08 38.65 39.29
CA ARG A 19 -21.38 37.95 39.32
C ARG A 19 -21.88 37.36 37.97
N ILE A 20 -21.21 36.35 37.43
CA ILE A 20 -21.90 35.31 36.63
C ILE A 20 -21.57 33.94 37.21
N SER A 21 -22.63 33.14 37.39
CA SER A 21 -22.60 31.88 38.11
C SER A 21 -21.93 30.75 37.31
N THR A 22 -21.50 29.74 38.06
CA THR A 22 -21.17 28.39 37.61
C THR A 22 -22.06 27.89 36.47
N SER A 23 -21.44 27.49 35.36
CA SER A 23 -22.03 26.54 34.40
C SER A 23 -21.20 25.26 34.40
N SER A 24 -21.87 24.11 34.25
CA SER A 24 -21.28 22.78 34.40
C SER A 24 -20.03 22.58 33.54
N GLY A 25 -19.06 21.85 34.08
CA GLY A 25 -17.95 21.31 33.29
C GLY A 25 -18.43 20.29 32.27
N HIS A 26 -18.94 20.76 31.13
CA HIS A 26 -18.92 19.95 29.92
C HIS A 26 -17.45 19.77 29.53
N HIS A 27 -16.92 18.56 29.78
CA HIS A 27 -15.73 18.09 29.09
C HIS A 27 -16.06 18.08 27.59
N ARG A 28 -15.77 19.20 26.92
CA ARG A 28 -15.70 19.25 25.46
C ARG A 28 -14.63 18.22 25.09
N PRO A 29 -14.95 17.13 24.37
CA PRO A 29 -13.93 16.18 23.97
C PRO A 29 -12.89 16.98 23.18
N THR A 30 -11.65 16.93 23.63
CA THR A 30 -10.52 17.48 22.88
C THR A 30 -10.54 16.77 21.53
N ALA A 31 -10.92 17.49 20.47
CA ALA A 31 -10.96 16.94 19.14
C ALA A 31 -9.56 16.43 18.83
N LYS A 32 -9.42 15.09 18.79
CA LYS A 32 -8.15 14.44 18.47
C LYS A 32 -7.79 14.93 17.08
N GLU A 33 -6.71 15.72 16.97
CA GLU A 33 -6.29 16.24 15.67
C GLU A 33 -6.04 15.06 14.75
N THR A 34 -6.90 14.87 13.75
CA THR A 34 -6.75 13.80 12.78
C THR A 34 -5.47 14.08 12.01
N THR A 35 -4.53 13.15 12.07
CA THR A 35 -3.31 13.24 11.27
C THR A 35 -3.68 13.30 9.79
N PHE A 36 -2.84 13.96 8.99
CA PHE A 36 -3.05 14.10 7.55
C PHE A 36 -3.31 12.76 6.84
N ARG A 37 -2.74 11.66 7.35
CA ARG A 37 -2.99 10.29 6.87
C ARG A 37 -4.42 9.83 7.15
N GLU A 38 -4.88 9.93 8.40
CA GLU A 38 -6.26 9.56 8.78
C GLU A 38 -7.29 10.38 7.99
N TRP A 39 -7.03 11.69 7.81
CA TRP A 39 -7.86 12.55 6.97
C TRP A 39 -7.87 12.09 5.51
N MET A 40 -6.71 11.75 4.94
CA MET A 40 -6.61 11.29 3.56
C MET A 40 -7.32 9.95 3.34
N LEU A 41 -7.19 8.98 4.27
CA LEU A 41 -7.93 7.71 4.25
C LEU A 41 -9.44 7.95 4.26
N ALA A 42 -9.93 8.76 5.20
CA ALA A 42 -11.36 9.05 5.35
C ALA A 42 -11.97 9.80 4.14
N ASN A 43 -11.16 10.43 3.29
CA ASN A 43 -11.61 11.24 2.16
C ASN A 43 -11.23 10.66 0.78
N GLN A 44 -10.72 9.43 0.69
CA GLN A 44 -10.28 8.82 -0.58
C GLN A 44 -11.35 8.86 -1.68
N ILE A 45 -12.61 8.50 -1.35
CA ILE A 45 -13.73 8.53 -2.28
C ILE A 45 -13.99 9.96 -2.77
N GLY A 46 -14.12 10.92 -1.84
CA GLY A 46 -14.42 12.32 -2.15
C GLY A 46 -13.35 12.97 -3.02
N ILE A 47 -12.07 12.80 -2.67
CA ILE A 47 -10.94 13.35 -3.44
C ILE A 47 -10.92 12.75 -4.85
N SER A 48 -11.03 11.43 -4.98
CA SER A 48 -10.96 10.74 -6.28
C SER A 48 -12.13 11.12 -7.18
N LEU A 49 -13.36 11.09 -6.67
CA LEU A 49 -14.55 11.49 -7.42
C LEU A 49 -14.52 12.98 -7.80
N THR A 50 -14.05 13.87 -6.92
CA THR A 50 -13.93 15.30 -7.23
C THR A 50 -12.96 15.54 -8.38
N ILE A 51 -11.75 14.96 -8.33
CA ILE A 51 -10.76 15.15 -9.40
C ILE A 51 -11.25 14.59 -10.73
N LEU A 52 -11.81 13.37 -10.74
CA LEU A 52 -12.28 12.71 -11.96
C LEU A 52 -13.52 13.41 -12.54
N SER A 53 -14.48 13.82 -11.69
CA SER A 53 -15.66 14.56 -12.16
C SER A 53 -15.31 15.95 -12.67
N MET A 54 -14.33 16.64 -12.08
CA MET A 54 -13.81 17.89 -12.62
C MET A 54 -13.14 17.69 -13.99
N LEU A 55 -12.27 16.69 -14.15
CA LEU A 55 -11.66 16.36 -15.45
C LEU A 55 -12.72 16.02 -16.51
N LEU A 56 -13.73 15.24 -16.14
CA LEU A 56 -14.82 14.83 -17.01
C LEU A 56 -15.73 16.02 -17.40
N ALA A 57 -16.01 16.90 -16.45
CA ALA A 57 -16.75 18.14 -16.69
C ALA A 57 -15.97 19.07 -17.64
N VAL A 58 -14.66 19.24 -17.45
CA VAL A 58 -13.82 20.03 -18.37
C VAL A 58 -13.85 19.43 -19.78
N HIS A 59 -13.74 18.10 -19.90
CA HIS A 59 -13.79 17.39 -21.18
C HIS A 59 -15.13 17.55 -21.93
N HIS A 60 -16.26 17.51 -21.24
CA HIS A 60 -17.57 17.61 -21.92
C HIS A 60 -18.11 19.03 -22.06
N LEU A 61 -17.77 19.95 -21.16
CA LEU A 61 -18.26 21.34 -21.19
C LEU A 61 -17.41 22.27 -22.06
N TYR A 62 -16.14 21.93 -22.31
CA TYR A 62 -15.21 22.77 -23.08
C TYR A 62 -14.54 21.97 -24.22
N PRO A 63 -15.22 21.77 -25.37
CA PRO A 63 -14.68 21.01 -26.51
C PRO A 63 -13.31 21.51 -27.03
N SER A 64 -12.98 22.78 -26.81
CA SER A 64 -11.66 23.36 -27.12
C SER A 64 -10.51 22.78 -26.29
N LEU A 65 -10.82 22.15 -25.15
CA LEU A 65 -9.86 21.49 -24.27
C LEU A 65 -9.79 19.97 -24.48
N ASN A 66 -10.55 19.42 -25.43
CA ASN A 66 -10.54 17.98 -25.76
C ASN A 66 -9.16 17.43 -26.13
N PRO A 67 -8.28 18.14 -26.87
CA PRO A 67 -6.92 17.67 -27.15
C PRO A 67 -6.09 17.42 -25.89
N TYR A 68 -6.32 18.19 -24.81
CA TYR A 68 -5.58 18.08 -23.55
C TYR A 68 -6.24 17.15 -22.54
N THR A 69 -7.57 17.00 -22.59
CA THR A 69 -8.35 16.17 -21.65
C THR A 69 -8.59 14.75 -22.15
N GLY A 70 -8.66 14.52 -23.45
CA GLY A 70 -8.84 13.20 -24.07
C GLY A 70 -7.86 12.13 -23.56
N PRO A 71 -6.54 12.41 -23.46
CA PRO A 71 -5.55 11.47 -22.92
C PRO A 71 -5.84 10.91 -21.52
N PHE A 72 -6.66 11.58 -20.69
CA PHE A 72 -7.04 11.06 -19.38
C PHE A 72 -8.13 9.97 -19.45
N PHE A 73 -8.83 9.82 -20.59
CA PHE A 73 -10.00 8.94 -20.71
C PHE A 73 -9.87 7.85 -21.78
N GLN A 74 -8.97 7.99 -22.74
CA GLN A 74 -8.81 7.04 -23.86
C GLN A 74 -7.33 6.70 -24.10
N LEU A 75 -7.08 5.57 -24.76
CA LEU A 75 -5.74 5.20 -25.21
C LEU A 75 -5.24 6.17 -26.28
N SER A 76 -4.10 6.80 -26.04
CA SER A 76 -3.44 7.71 -26.99
C SER A 76 -2.70 6.94 -28.10
N TYR A 77 -2.44 7.60 -29.23
CA TYR A 77 -1.60 7.10 -30.34
C TYR A 77 -2.10 5.82 -31.05
N TYR A 78 -3.39 5.78 -31.40
CA TYR A 78 -3.94 4.79 -32.34
C TYR A 78 -3.38 4.99 -33.76
N GLN A 79 -3.03 3.91 -34.46
CA GLN A 79 -2.59 3.90 -35.85
C GLN A 79 -3.66 3.28 -36.76
N PRO A 80 -4.41 4.08 -37.55
CA PRO A 80 -5.48 3.55 -38.42
C PRO A 80 -5.03 2.57 -39.51
N ALA A 81 -3.74 2.59 -39.88
CA ALA A 81 -3.20 1.74 -40.95
C ALA A 81 -2.95 0.29 -40.51
N SER A 82 -2.60 0.07 -39.24
CA SER A 82 -2.34 -1.26 -38.65
C SER A 82 -3.48 -1.74 -37.75
N GLY A 83 -4.26 -0.82 -37.17
CA GLY A 83 -5.19 -1.11 -36.08
C GLY A 83 -4.50 -1.24 -34.71
N ASP A 84 -3.18 -1.03 -34.66
CA ASP A 84 -2.39 -1.06 -33.43
C ASP A 84 -2.31 0.32 -32.77
N TYR A 85 -1.71 0.33 -31.58
CA TYR A 85 -1.27 1.53 -30.89
C TYR A 85 0.26 1.56 -30.82
N VAL A 86 0.82 2.74 -30.59
CA VAL A 86 2.21 2.92 -30.14
C VAL A 86 2.25 3.62 -28.79
N GLN A 87 3.38 3.58 -28.10
CA GLN A 87 3.59 4.34 -26.88
C GLN A 87 3.79 5.84 -27.16
N GLY A 88 3.49 6.70 -26.18
CA GLY A 88 3.87 8.10 -26.22
C GLY A 88 3.62 8.81 -24.88
N TRP A 89 3.99 10.10 -24.78
CA TRP A 89 3.93 10.84 -23.51
C TRP A 89 2.52 11.03 -22.95
N ASP A 90 1.50 11.09 -23.82
CA ASP A 90 0.11 11.22 -23.41
C ASP A 90 -0.42 9.98 -22.64
N ASP A 91 0.30 8.85 -22.71
CA ASP A 91 0.00 7.66 -21.89
C ASP A 91 0.16 7.94 -20.39
N VAL A 92 0.97 8.94 -19.99
CA VAL A 92 1.15 9.35 -18.59
C VAL A 92 -0.13 9.93 -18.00
N TYR A 93 -0.93 10.65 -18.80
CA TYR A 93 -2.22 11.18 -18.36
C TYR A 93 -3.23 10.06 -18.11
N PHE A 94 -3.24 9.04 -18.98
CA PHE A 94 -4.06 7.84 -18.81
C PHE A 94 -3.66 7.02 -17.57
N ILE A 95 -2.36 6.89 -17.29
CA ILE A 95 -1.85 6.27 -16.05
C ILE A 95 -2.31 7.05 -14.83
N ALA A 96 -2.21 8.39 -14.86
CA ALA A 96 -2.56 9.25 -13.73
C ALA A 96 -4.06 9.23 -13.41
N SER A 97 -4.94 9.35 -14.40
CA SER A 97 -6.39 9.22 -14.19
C SER A 97 -6.78 7.81 -13.75
N SER A 98 -6.19 6.77 -14.34
CA SER A 98 -6.44 5.37 -13.96
C SER A 98 -6.00 5.10 -12.51
N ALA A 99 -4.88 5.68 -12.06
CA ALA A 99 -4.42 5.54 -10.67
C ALA A 99 -5.41 6.18 -9.68
N ILE A 100 -5.92 7.38 -9.99
CA ILE A 100 -6.94 8.06 -9.17
C ILE A 100 -8.27 7.29 -9.20
N ALA A 101 -8.67 6.77 -10.37
CA ALA A 101 -9.85 5.92 -10.51
C ALA A 101 -9.74 4.65 -9.67
N LEU A 102 -8.58 3.98 -9.68
CA LEU A 102 -8.34 2.78 -8.87
C LEU A 102 -8.37 3.08 -7.36
N ILE A 103 -7.91 4.24 -6.89
CA ILE A 103 -8.05 4.67 -5.48
C ILE A 103 -9.54 4.83 -5.12
N GLY A 104 -10.31 5.53 -5.97
CA GLY A 104 -11.74 5.72 -5.77
C GLY A 104 -12.53 4.41 -5.79
N ILE A 105 -12.27 3.56 -6.78
CA ILE A 105 -12.90 2.23 -6.92
C ILE A 105 -12.53 1.33 -5.73
N ARG A 106 -11.26 1.29 -5.31
CA ARG A 106 -10.81 0.57 -4.10
C ARG A 106 -11.65 0.95 -2.89
N ALA A 107 -11.74 2.24 -2.60
CA ALA A 107 -12.45 2.73 -1.43
C ALA A 107 -13.97 2.44 -1.51
N ILE A 108 -14.59 2.65 -2.68
CA ILE A 108 -16.01 2.30 -2.90
C ILE A 108 -16.26 0.79 -2.72
N VAL A 109 -15.40 -0.07 -3.28
CA VAL A 109 -15.54 -1.52 -3.19
C VAL A 109 -15.35 -2.00 -1.74
N ILE A 110 -14.42 -1.42 -0.98
CA ILE A 110 -14.24 -1.76 0.44
C ILE A 110 -15.44 -1.26 1.27
N ASP A 111 -15.72 0.05 1.25
CA ASP A 111 -16.64 0.69 2.18
C ASP A 111 -18.12 0.46 1.84
N TRP A 112 -18.49 0.43 0.55
CA TRP A 112 -19.89 0.41 0.10
C TRP A 112 -20.35 -0.97 -0.39
N MET A 113 -19.42 -1.90 -0.70
CA MET A 113 -19.77 -3.22 -1.21
C MET A 113 -19.35 -4.35 -0.25
N LEU A 114 -18.05 -4.52 -0.02
CA LEU A 114 -17.51 -5.68 0.68
C LEU A 114 -17.72 -5.62 2.20
N GLN A 115 -17.47 -4.47 2.83
CA GLN A 115 -17.64 -4.34 4.28
C GLN A 115 -19.12 -4.48 4.70
N PRO A 116 -20.11 -3.87 4.01
CA PRO A 116 -21.53 -4.09 4.33
C PRO A 116 -21.97 -5.53 4.09
N LEU A 117 -21.50 -6.17 3.01
CA LEU A 117 -21.77 -7.59 2.72
C LEU A 117 -21.19 -8.51 3.82
N ALA A 118 -19.96 -8.26 4.26
CA ALA A 118 -19.35 -9.00 5.35
C ALA A 118 -20.13 -8.84 6.68
N GLN A 119 -20.66 -7.64 6.96
CA GLN A 119 -21.52 -7.41 8.12
C GLN A 119 -22.89 -8.11 8.00
N SER A 120 -23.48 -8.21 6.80
CA SER A 120 -24.75 -8.94 6.62
C SER A 120 -24.60 -10.46 6.79
N TYR A 121 -23.40 -11.00 6.58
CA TYR A 121 -23.03 -12.36 6.99
C TYR A 121 -22.74 -12.52 8.51
N GLY A 122 -22.93 -11.47 9.31
CA GLY A 122 -22.81 -11.51 10.77
C GLY A 122 -21.41 -11.24 11.33
N LEU A 123 -20.45 -10.78 10.51
CA LEU A 123 -19.11 -10.42 10.99
C LEU A 123 -19.13 -9.10 11.77
N LYS A 124 -18.35 -9.04 12.87
CA LYS A 124 -18.09 -7.81 13.61
C LYS A 124 -17.43 -6.77 12.68
N ARG A 125 -17.72 -5.48 12.87
CA ARG A 125 -17.26 -4.39 11.99
C ARG A 125 -15.74 -4.35 11.73
N LYS A 126 -14.91 -4.73 12.72
CA LYS A 126 -13.44 -4.83 12.56
C LYS A 126 -13.05 -5.97 11.61
N THR A 127 -13.53 -7.18 11.86
CA THR A 127 -13.31 -8.37 11.02
C THR A 127 -13.90 -8.19 9.62
N ALA A 128 -15.05 -7.54 9.50
CA ALA A 128 -15.67 -7.20 8.23
C ALA A 128 -14.83 -6.22 7.39
N LEU A 129 -14.17 -5.23 8.04
CA LEU A 129 -13.23 -4.33 7.35
C LEU A 129 -12.01 -5.10 6.84
N ARG A 130 -11.38 -5.92 7.69
CA ARG A 130 -10.24 -6.76 7.30
C ARG A 130 -10.56 -7.69 6.12
N LEU A 131 -11.76 -8.29 6.13
CA LEU A 131 -12.23 -9.11 5.01
C LEU A 131 -12.36 -8.26 3.74
N ALA A 132 -12.95 -7.07 3.82
CA ALA A 132 -13.09 -6.16 2.69
C ALA A 132 -11.74 -5.69 2.12
N GLU A 133 -10.77 -5.37 2.99
CA GLU A 133 -9.40 -5.04 2.61
C GLU A 133 -8.68 -6.18 1.87
N GLN A 134 -8.97 -7.44 2.18
CA GLN A 134 -8.47 -8.60 1.42
C GLN A 134 -9.32 -8.91 0.17
N GLY A 135 -10.61 -8.56 0.17
CA GLY A 135 -11.49 -8.73 -0.97
C GLY A 135 -11.14 -7.81 -2.14
N TRP A 136 -10.68 -6.59 -1.89
CA TRP A 136 -10.20 -5.69 -2.96
C TRP A 136 -9.07 -6.30 -3.82
N PRO A 137 -7.90 -6.71 -3.28
CA PRO A 137 -6.84 -7.32 -4.07
C PRO A 137 -7.28 -8.67 -4.66
N CYS A 138 -8.13 -9.45 -3.97
CA CYS A 138 -8.70 -10.67 -4.53
C CYS A 138 -9.50 -10.41 -5.82
N LEU A 139 -10.33 -9.36 -5.85
CA LEU A 139 -11.10 -8.96 -7.03
C LEU A 139 -10.19 -8.37 -8.13
N TYR A 140 -9.29 -7.45 -7.76
CA TYR A 140 -8.41 -6.79 -8.72
C TYR A 140 -7.46 -7.79 -9.40
N TYR A 141 -6.69 -8.57 -8.63
CA TYR A 141 -5.76 -9.54 -9.19
C TYR A 141 -6.50 -10.70 -9.86
N GLY A 142 -7.69 -11.10 -9.40
CA GLY A 142 -8.50 -12.11 -10.09
C GLY A 142 -8.90 -11.69 -11.51
N PHE A 143 -9.33 -10.43 -11.70
CA PHE A 143 -9.60 -9.88 -13.02
C PHE A 143 -8.32 -9.68 -13.84
N SER A 144 -7.30 -9.05 -13.25
CA SER A 144 -6.06 -8.68 -13.93
C SER A 144 -5.26 -9.90 -14.38
N TRP A 145 -5.16 -10.93 -13.53
CA TRP A 145 -4.53 -12.19 -13.87
C TRP A 145 -5.27 -12.93 -14.99
N ALA A 146 -6.62 -13.03 -14.91
CA ALA A 146 -7.41 -13.67 -15.96
C ALA A 146 -7.21 -12.98 -17.32
N LEU A 147 -7.16 -11.65 -17.34
CA LEU A 147 -6.88 -10.87 -18.55
C LEU A 147 -5.43 -11.06 -19.04
N GLY A 148 -4.44 -10.96 -18.17
CA GLY A 148 -3.03 -11.17 -18.53
C GLY A 148 -2.76 -12.58 -19.08
N MET A 149 -3.34 -13.61 -18.45
CA MET A 149 -3.28 -14.98 -18.94
C MET A 149 -3.99 -15.17 -20.27
N TYR A 150 -5.13 -14.51 -20.50
CA TYR A 150 -5.78 -14.52 -21.81
C TYR A 150 -4.89 -13.90 -22.89
N ILE A 151 -4.28 -12.73 -22.62
CA ILE A 151 -3.38 -12.06 -23.57
C ILE A 151 -2.11 -12.91 -23.81
N TRP A 152 -1.54 -13.52 -22.78
CA TRP A 152 -0.35 -14.38 -22.94
C TRP A 152 -0.69 -15.68 -23.68
N SER A 153 -1.78 -16.37 -23.35
CA SER A 153 -2.16 -17.64 -23.99
C SER A 153 -2.68 -17.50 -25.42
N SER A 154 -3.18 -16.32 -25.81
CA SER A 154 -3.51 -15.98 -27.19
C SER A 154 -2.32 -15.42 -28.01
N SER A 155 -1.14 -15.28 -27.40
CA SER A 155 0.05 -14.74 -28.06
C SER A 155 0.93 -15.80 -28.73
N SER A 156 1.76 -15.35 -29.68
CA SER A 156 2.78 -16.19 -30.34
C SER A 156 3.95 -16.61 -29.43
N TYR A 157 4.01 -16.13 -28.19
CA TYR A 157 5.04 -16.45 -27.18
C TYR A 157 4.47 -17.19 -25.96
N TRP A 158 3.29 -17.82 -26.11
CA TRP A 158 2.78 -18.77 -25.13
C TRP A 158 3.69 -20.01 -25.06
N GLY A 159 4.19 -20.35 -23.86
CA GLY A 159 5.06 -21.51 -23.63
C GLY A 159 6.50 -21.40 -24.17
N ASP A 160 6.78 -20.57 -25.17
CA ASP A 160 8.14 -20.31 -25.68
C ASP A 160 8.72 -18.99 -25.13
N PHE A 161 9.55 -19.12 -24.11
CA PHE A 161 10.26 -18.00 -23.49
C PHE A 161 11.30 -17.34 -24.42
N GLY A 162 11.75 -18.01 -25.49
CA GLY A 162 12.62 -17.43 -26.51
C GLY A 162 11.85 -16.59 -27.54
N ALA A 163 10.58 -16.93 -27.79
CA ALA A 163 9.72 -16.19 -28.72
C ALA A 163 9.29 -14.81 -28.20
N ILE A 164 9.30 -14.60 -26.87
CA ILE A 164 9.03 -13.32 -26.20
C ILE A 164 9.77 -12.15 -26.87
N TRP A 165 11.03 -12.38 -27.27
CA TRP A 165 11.95 -11.37 -27.79
C TRP A 165 11.82 -11.10 -29.30
N ASN A 166 11.12 -11.95 -30.05
CA ASN A 166 11.14 -11.93 -31.53
C ASN A 166 10.62 -10.62 -32.16
N GLN A 167 9.76 -9.87 -31.47
CA GLN A 167 9.10 -8.69 -32.02
C GLN A 167 9.82 -7.36 -31.69
N TRP A 168 10.75 -7.37 -30.73
CA TRP A 168 11.52 -6.16 -30.42
C TRP A 168 12.52 -5.87 -31.56
N PRO A 169 12.68 -4.61 -32.02
CA PRO A 169 12.26 -3.34 -31.41
C PRO A 169 10.96 -2.71 -31.95
N ALA A 170 10.05 -3.48 -32.56
CA ALA A 170 8.78 -2.94 -33.04
C ALA A 170 7.98 -2.29 -31.90
N ARG A 171 7.41 -1.12 -32.16
CA ARG A 171 6.65 -0.33 -31.17
C ARG A 171 5.15 -0.61 -31.15
N ASN A 172 4.64 -1.28 -32.18
CA ASN A 172 3.23 -1.62 -32.31
C ASN A 172 2.80 -2.56 -31.18
N VAL A 173 1.66 -2.24 -30.57
CA VAL A 173 1.05 -3.00 -29.50
C VAL A 173 -0.46 -2.99 -29.68
N SER A 174 -1.10 -4.16 -29.52
CA SER A 174 -2.55 -4.25 -29.63
C SER A 174 -3.22 -3.42 -28.53
N GLY A 175 -4.38 -2.83 -28.81
CA GLY A 175 -5.07 -1.95 -27.86
C GLY A 175 -5.34 -2.61 -26.51
N LEU A 176 -5.66 -3.91 -26.49
CA LEU A 176 -5.89 -4.67 -25.27
C LEU A 176 -4.61 -4.85 -24.44
N LEU A 177 -3.48 -5.19 -25.08
CA LEU A 177 -2.20 -5.31 -24.37
C LEU A 177 -1.73 -3.93 -23.87
N LYS A 178 -1.86 -2.87 -24.68
CA LYS A 178 -1.53 -1.50 -24.23
C LYS A 178 -2.35 -1.10 -23.02
N TRP A 179 -3.68 -1.29 -23.07
CA TRP A 179 -4.57 -1.00 -21.95
C TRP A 179 -4.18 -1.78 -20.69
N TYR A 180 -3.96 -3.09 -20.82
CA TYR A 180 -3.55 -3.95 -19.71
C TYR A 180 -2.25 -3.45 -19.06
N LEU A 181 -1.22 -3.14 -19.86
CA LEU A 181 0.06 -2.66 -19.32
C LEU A 181 -0.08 -1.29 -18.63
N LEU A 182 -0.82 -0.34 -19.23
CA LEU A 182 -1.00 0.99 -18.64
C LEU A 182 -1.84 0.96 -17.35
N VAL A 183 -2.91 0.15 -17.29
CA VAL A 183 -3.73 -0.01 -16.09
C VAL A 183 -2.97 -0.73 -14.99
N GLN A 184 -2.17 -1.75 -15.31
CA GLN A 184 -1.27 -2.40 -14.35
C GLN A 184 -0.24 -1.41 -13.80
N LEU A 185 0.36 -0.57 -14.65
CA LEU A 185 1.32 0.45 -14.19
C LEU A 185 0.64 1.50 -13.29
N ALA A 186 -0.59 1.91 -13.63
CA ALA A 186 -1.42 2.78 -12.80
C ALA A 186 -1.76 2.14 -11.44
N PHE A 187 -2.03 0.83 -11.40
CA PHE A 187 -2.24 0.10 -10.17
C PHE A 187 -0.98 0.07 -9.29
N TRP A 188 0.19 -0.21 -9.87
CA TRP A 188 1.46 -0.16 -9.13
C TRP A 188 1.76 1.25 -8.59
N VAL A 189 1.50 2.30 -9.38
CA VAL A 189 1.64 3.70 -8.95
C VAL A 189 0.68 4.03 -7.80
N GLN A 190 -0.59 3.62 -7.85
CA GLN A 190 -1.50 3.90 -6.73
C GLN A 190 -1.16 3.09 -5.47
N GLN A 191 -0.67 1.84 -5.59
CA GLN A 191 -0.20 1.07 -4.42
C GLN A 191 1.00 1.76 -3.72
N LEU A 192 1.87 2.45 -4.46
CA LEU A 192 2.95 3.27 -3.89
C LEU A 192 2.42 4.49 -3.10
N LEU A 193 1.27 5.04 -3.48
CA LEU A 193 0.59 6.07 -2.68
C LEU A 193 -0.04 5.44 -1.44
N VAL A 194 -0.84 4.39 -1.62
CA VAL A 194 -1.57 3.69 -0.55
C VAL A 194 -0.63 3.22 0.58
N ILE A 195 0.51 2.59 0.28
CA ILE A 195 1.48 2.13 1.31
C ILE A 195 2.08 3.26 2.17
N ASN A 196 2.01 4.52 1.73
CA ASN A 196 2.48 5.68 2.50
C ASN A 196 1.38 6.36 3.35
N ILE A 197 0.12 6.03 3.06
CA ILE A 197 -1.08 6.56 3.72
C ILE A 197 -1.61 5.54 4.75
N GLU A 198 -1.61 4.25 4.41
CA GLU A 198 -1.92 3.14 5.31
C GLU A 198 -0.89 3.02 6.46
N GLU A 199 -1.27 2.26 7.49
CA GLU A 199 -0.42 2.00 8.64
C GLU A 199 0.81 1.15 8.28
N ARG A 200 1.95 1.48 8.91
CA ARG A 200 3.24 0.84 8.60
C ARG A 200 3.38 -0.50 9.31
N ARG A 201 3.23 -1.58 8.54
CA ARG A 201 3.51 -2.96 8.95
C ARG A 201 5.03 -3.24 9.07
N LYS A 202 5.40 -4.31 9.78
CA LYS A 202 6.79 -4.74 10.06
C LYS A 202 7.69 -4.88 8.82
N ASP A 203 7.13 -5.13 7.64
CA ASP A 203 7.84 -5.29 6.36
C ASP A 203 7.76 -4.05 5.43
N HIS A 204 7.28 -2.89 5.92
CA HIS A 204 7.04 -1.67 5.14
C HIS A 204 8.21 -1.27 4.22
N TYR A 205 9.46 -1.30 4.71
CA TYR A 205 10.63 -0.94 3.88
C TYR A 205 10.96 -1.96 2.79
N GLN A 206 10.67 -3.25 3.00
CA GLN A 206 10.86 -4.29 1.98
C GLN A 206 9.83 -4.14 0.87
N MET A 207 8.57 -3.94 1.24
CA MET A 207 7.48 -3.63 0.30
C MET A 207 7.72 -2.32 -0.46
N LEU A 208 8.12 -1.24 0.23
CA LEU A 208 8.42 0.05 -0.42
C LEU A 208 9.57 -0.09 -1.43
N THR A 209 10.65 -0.80 -1.07
CA THR A 209 11.77 -1.09 -1.98
C THR A 209 11.30 -1.89 -3.20
N HIS A 210 10.44 -2.89 -2.98
CA HIS A 210 9.81 -3.64 -4.06
C HIS A 210 8.99 -2.73 -4.99
N HIS A 211 8.09 -1.90 -4.46
CA HIS A 211 7.29 -0.98 -5.29
C HIS A 211 8.15 -0.04 -6.12
N VAL A 212 9.22 0.53 -5.55
CA VAL A 212 10.15 1.40 -6.29
C VAL A 212 10.86 0.64 -7.41
N ILE A 213 11.37 -0.56 -7.16
CA ILE A 213 12.02 -1.39 -8.19
C ILE A 213 11.01 -1.81 -9.26
N THR A 214 9.83 -2.31 -8.89
CA THR A 214 8.79 -2.78 -9.81
C THR A 214 8.28 -1.66 -10.71
N ILE A 215 7.99 -0.46 -10.17
CA ILE A 215 7.54 0.69 -10.98
C ILE A 215 8.65 1.16 -11.92
N ALA A 216 9.89 1.30 -11.44
CA ALA A 216 11.01 1.71 -12.28
C ALA A 216 11.30 0.69 -13.40
N LEU A 217 11.28 -0.60 -13.07
CA LEU A 217 11.49 -1.70 -14.00
C LEU A 217 10.36 -1.77 -15.04
N PHE A 218 9.11 -1.67 -14.63
CA PHE A 218 7.97 -1.80 -15.53
C PHE A 218 7.79 -0.54 -16.41
N GLY A 219 7.91 0.66 -15.85
CA GLY A 219 7.89 1.90 -16.63
C GLY A 219 9.03 1.98 -17.65
N SER A 220 10.24 1.55 -17.27
CA SER A 220 11.35 1.45 -18.23
C SER A 220 11.16 0.33 -19.25
N ALA A 221 10.58 -0.81 -18.88
CA ALA A 221 10.26 -1.90 -19.80
C ALA A 221 9.23 -1.47 -20.85
N TYR A 222 8.20 -0.70 -20.44
CA TYR A 222 7.25 -0.08 -21.36
C TYR A 222 8.00 0.82 -22.35
N ILE A 223 8.74 1.82 -21.87
CA ILE A 223 9.52 2.77 -22.70
C ILE A 223 10.50 2.07 -23.65
N TYR A 224 11.08 0.93 -23.25
CA TYR A 224 11.97 0.12 -24.10
C TYR A 224 11.24 -0.84 -25.07
N GLY A 225 9.90 -0.90 -25.06
CA GLY A 225 9.12 -1.76 -25.96
C GLY A 225 9.10 -3.23 -25.54
N PHE A 226 9.39 -3.53 -24.27
CA PHE A 226 9.44 -4.88 -23.71
C PHE A 226 8.03 -5.38 -23.29
N TYR A 227 7.03 -5.17 -24.15
CA TYR A 227 5.63 -5.44 -23.85
C TYR A 227 5.35 -6.92 -23.59
N ASN A 228 5.92 -7.81 -24.41
CA ASN A 228 5.72 -9.26 -24.29
C ASN A 228 6.23 -9.82 -22.97
N VAL A 229 7.46 -9.48 -22.56
CA VAL A 229 7.97 -9.90 -21.25
C VAL A 229 7.20 -9.22 -20.11
N SER A 230 6.75 -7.99 -20.27
CA SER A 230 5.94 -7.31 -19.24
C SER A 230 4.63 -8.07 -18.99
N ASN A 231 3.96 -8.54 -20.05
CA ASN A 231 2.78 -9.40 -19.94
C ASN A 231 3.10 -10.71 -19.18
N VAL A 232 4.16 -11.42 -19.58
CA VAL A 232 4.57 -12.68 -18.91
C VAL A 232 4.93 -12.46 -17.44
N VAL A 233 5.65 -11.39 -17.10
CA VAL A 233 6.00 -11.07 -15.70
C VAL A 233 4.74 -10.81 -14.89
N LEU A 234 3.83 -9.96 -15.36
CA LEU A 234 2.59 -9.64 -14.63
C LEU A 234 1.71 -10.87 -14.45
N ALA A 235 1.53 -11.68 -15.49
CA ALA A 235 0.75 -12.91 -15.43
C ALA A 235 1.35 -13.97 -14.48
N LEU A 236 2.68 -14.05 -14.37
CA LEU A 236 3.36 -14.87 -13.35
C LEU A 236 3.21 -14.28 -11.93
N MET A 237 3.17 -12.95 -11.79
CA MET A 237 3.09 -12.29 -10.50
C MET A 237 1.68 -12.39 -9.89
N ASP A 238 0.66 -11.89 -10.60
CA ASP A 238 -0.66 -11.58 -10.04
C ASP A 238 -1.39 -12.78 -9.39
N ILE A 239 -1.20 -14.02 -9.89
CA ILE A 239 -1.90 -15.21 -9.35
C ILE A 239 -1.60 -15.48 -7.88
N VAL A 240 -0.37 -15.28 -7.46
CA VAL A 240 0.05 -15.48 -6.07
C VAL A 240 -0.59 -14.42 -5.16
N ASP A 241 -0.69 -13.19 -5.69
CA ASP A 241 -1.21 -12.02 -5.00
C ASP A 241 -2.75 -12.05 -4.94
N GLN A 242 -3.42 -12.87 -5.75
CA GLN A 242 -4.83 -13.26 -5.62
C GLN A 242 -5.02 -14.37 -4.56
N LEU A 243 -4.16 -15.40 -4.54
CA LEU A 243 -4.36 -16.59 -3.71
C LEU A 243 -4.17 -16.32 -2.21
N LEU A 244 -3.22 -15.45 -1.82
CA LEU A 244 -2.99 -15.13 -0.41
C LEU A 244 -4.18 -14.40 0.25
N PRO A 245 -4.73 -13.30 -0.31
CA PRO A 245 -5.96 -12.69 0.20
C PRO A 245 -7.15 -13.66 0.23
N THR A 246 -7.26 -14.55 -0.77
CA THR A 246 -8.30 -15.60 -0.80
C THR A 246 -8.22 -16.49 0.45
N ALA A 247 -7.03 -16.96 0.82
CA ALA A 247 -6.85 -17.76 2.04
C ALA A 247 -7.23 -16.98 3.32
N LYS A 248 -6.89 -15.68 3.40
CA LYS A 248 -7.26 -14.82 4.54
C LYS A 248 -8.77 -14.60 4.67
N ILE A 249 -9.47 -14.39 3.55
CA ILE A 249 -10.94 -14.29 3.52
C ILE A 249 -11.57 -15.57 4.10
N LEU A 250 -11.04 -16.75 3.73
CA LEU A 250 -11.48 -18.03 4.28
C LEU A 250 -11.17 -18.17 5.78
N LYS A 251 -10.03 -17.65 6.28
CA LYS A 251 -9.74 -17.55 7.74
C LYS A 251 -10.79 -16.69 8.45
N TYR A 252 -11.08 -15.49 7.95
CA TYR A 252 -12.08 -14.58 8.55
C TYR A 252 -13.51 -15.15 8.55
N LEU A 253 -13.86 -15.95 7.53
CA LEU A 253 -15.13 -16.70 7.45
C LEU A 253 -15.14 -17.99 8.29
N LYS A 254 -14.07 -18.29 9.04
CA LYS A 254 -13.91 -19.50 9.87
C LYS A 254 -13.99 -20.82 9.08
N LEU A 255 -13.62 -20.79 7.80
CA LEU A 255 -13.63 -21.95 6.90
C LEU A 255 -12.26 -22.66 6.91
N GLU A 256 -11.83 -23.14 8.07
CA GLU A 256 -10.48 -23.68 8.34
C GLU A 256 -9.98 -24.69 7.30
N ARG A 257 -10.81 -25.69 6.94
CA ARG A 257 -10.44 -26.70 5.94
C ARG A 257 -10.13 -26.06 4.57
N SER A 258 -11.00 -25.14 4.14
CA SER A 258 -10.83 -24.42 2.87
C SER A 258 -9.64 -23.46 2.93
N CYS A 259 -9.41 -22.79 4.07
CA CYS A 259 -8.25 -21.95 4.32
C CYS A 259 -6.94 -22.73 4.18
N ASN A 260 -6.84 -23.90 4.82
CA ASN A 260 -5.66 -24.75 4.77
C ASN A 260 -5.40 -25.31 3.35
N ILE A 261 -6.45 -25.67 2.62
CA ILE A 261 -6.34 -26.06 1.20
C ILE A 261 -5.86 -24.87 0.35
N ALA A 262 -6.47 -23.68 0.51
CA ALA A 262 -6.08 -22.47 -0.21
C ALA A 262 -4.64 -22.04 0.08
N PHE A 263 -4.19 -22.16 1.33
CA PHE A 263 -2.79 -21.91 1.72
C PHE A 263 -1.82 -22.91 1.08
N GLY A 264 -2.19 -24.20 1.00
CA GLY A 264 -1.42 -25.22 0.29
C GLY A 264 -1.31 -24.93 -1.23
N VAL A 265 -2.42 -24.54 -1.86
CA VAL A 265 -2.45 -24.12 -3.27
C VAL A 265 -1.61 -22.86 -3.50
N PHE A 266 -1.73 -21.86 -2.62
CA PHE A 266 -0.89 -20.66 -2.61
C PHE A 266 0.60 -21.02 -2.57
N MET A 267 1.03 -21.89 -1.65
CA MET A 267 2.43 -22.28 -1.50
C MET A 267 2.97 -23.03 -2.74
N ALA A 268 2.17 -23.94 -3.31
CA ALA A 268 2.54 -24.65 -4.54
C ALA A 268 2.65 -23.69 -5.74
N THR A 269 1.66 -22.79 -5.91
CA THR A 269 1.66 -21.80 -6.98
C THR A 269 2.79 -20.76 -6.82
N TRP A 270 3.12 -20.37 -5.59
CA TRP A 270 4.29 -19.53 -5.29
C TRP A 270 5.56 -20.21 -5.80
N LEU A 271 5.82 -21.46 -5.38
CA LEU A 271 7.02 -22.20 -5.78
C LEU A 271 7.13 -22.30 -7.31
N VAL A 272 6.04 -22.67 -7.99
CA VAL A 272 6.02 -22.84 -9.45
C VAL A 272 6.24 -21.50 -10.18
N THR A 273 5.51 -20.45 -9.83
CA THR A 273 5.61 -19.16 -10.54
C THR A 273 6.89 -18.40 -10.21
N ARG A 274 7.23 -18.25 -8.91
CA ARG A 274 8.37 -17.46 -8.42
C ARG A 274 9.71 -18.19 -8.52
N HIS A 275 9.74 -19.52 -8.42
CA HIS A 275 11.01 -20.26 -8.31
C HIS A 275 11.25 -21.30 -9.43
N ILE A 276 10.29 -21.50 -10.34
CA ILE A 276 10.51 -22.26 -11.59
C ILE A 276 10.39 -21.32 -12.81
N TYR A 277 9.21 -20.78 -13.09
CA TYR A 277 8.98 -20.00 -14.31
C TYR A 277 9.71 -18.64 -14.33
N TYR A 278 9.72 -17.90 -13.22
CA TYR A 278 10.40 -16.60 -13.18
C TYR A 278 11.95 -16.70 -13.33
N PRO A 279 12.64 -17.69 -12.72
CA PRO A 279 14.03 -17.98 -13.05
C PRO A 279 14.25 -18.45 -14.50
N GLN A 280 13.33 -19.23 -15.08
CA GLN A 280 13.39 -19.61 -16.51
C GLN A 280 13.29 -18.37 -17.42
N LEU A 281 12.44 -17.39 -17.09
CA LEU A 281 12.39 -16.11 -17.77
C LEU A 281 13.72 -15.34 -17.66
N CYS A 282 14.30 -15.26 -16.46
CA CYS A 282 15.60 -14.63 -16.24
C CYS A 282 16.72 -15.33 -17.04
N TRP A 283 16.66 -16.66 -17.17
CA TRP A 283 17.57 -17.44 -18.00
C TRP A 283 17.39 -17.15 -19.50
N SER A 284 16.15 -17.00 -19.98
CA SER A 284 15.86 -16.55 -21.34
C SER A 284 16.44 -15.15 -21.62
N ILE A 285 16.34 -14.21 -20.67
CA ILE A 285 17.01 -12.90 -20.78
C ILE A 285 18.53 -13.04 -20.87
N TYR A 286 19.13 -13.96 -20.10
CA TYR A 286 20.56 -14.19 -20.17
C TYR A 286 21.00 -14.77 -21.52
N LYS A 287 20.31 -15.82 -21.99
CA LYS A 287 20.67 -16.69 -23.12
C LYS A 287 20.16 -16.20 -24.47
N ASP A 288 18.87 -15.91 -24.57
CA ASP A 288 18.15 -15.77 -25.84
C ASP A 288 18.14 -14.31 -26.33
N VAL A 289 18.11 -13.30 -25.44
CA VAL A 289 18.21 -11.87 -25.82
C VAL A 289 19.41 -11.57 -26.74
N PRO A 290 20.66 -12.00 -26.46
CA PRO A 290 21.79 -11.75 -27.36
C PRO A 290 21.68 -12.43 -28.73
N ALA A 291 20.85 -13.47 -28.86
CA ALA A 291 20.64 -14.22 -30.10
C ALA A 291 19.42 -13.73 -30.90
N LYS A 292 18.41 -13.17 -30.21
CA LYS A 292 17.15 -12.68 -30.78
C LYS A 292 17.14 -11.18 -31.04
N MET A 293 17.84 -10.41 -30.21
CA MET A 293 17.89 -8.95 -30.25
C MET A 293 19.34 -8.53 -30.52
N ALA A 294 19.66 -8.33 -31.79
CA ALA A 294 21.02 -7.94 -32.19
C ALA A 294 21.45 -6.65 -31.47
N TYR A 295 22.73 -6.57 -31.11
CA TYR A 295 23.24 -5.39 -30.42
C TYR A 295 23.45 -4.25 -31.42
N GLY A 296 22.98 -3.07 -31.05
CA GLY A 296 22.93 -1.90 -31.90
C GLY A 296 21.90 -0.90 -31.43
N CYS A 297 21.81 0.22 -32.14
CA CYS A 297 20.75 1.21 -32.01
C CYS A 297 19.79 1.13 -33.20
N TYR A 298 18.53 1.40 -32.91
CA TYR A 298 17.39 1.23 -33.80
C TYR A 298 16.54 2.50 -33.80
N SER A 299 15.92 2.80 -34.94
CA SER A 299 14.96 3.88 -35.05
C SER A 299 13.74 3.61 -34.16
N GLY A 300 13.36 4.56 -33.31
CA GLY A 300 12.16 4.46 -32.48
C GLY A 300 10.87 4.41 -33.29
N THR A 301 10.89 4.87 -34.55
CA THR A 301 9.72 4.95 -35.44
C THR A 301 9.67 3.82 -36.47
N THR A 302 10.79 3.47 -37.11
CA THR A 302 10.83 2.43 -38.16
C THR A 302 11.28 1.05 -37.67
N ALA A 303 11.78 0.95 -36.44
CA ALA A 303 12.41 -0.25 -35.87
C ALA A 303 13.63 -0.80 -36.66
N GLU A 304 14.10 -0.06 -37.67
CA GLU A 304 15.30 -0.42 -38.44
C GLU A 304 16.58 -0.10 -37.65
N MET A 305 17.61 -0.93 -37.84
CA MET A 305 18.91 -0.70 -37.20
C MET A 305 19.62 0.49 -37.83
N THR A 306 19.89 1.53 -37.03
CA THR A 306 20.56 2.76 -37.47
C THR A 306 22.07 2.72 -37.24
N SER A 307 22.56 1.92 -36.28
CA SER A 307 24.00 1.71 -36.06
C SER A 307 24.30 0.42 -35.29
N THR A 308 25.26 -0.35 -35.78
CA THR A 308 25.84 -1.52 -35.08
C THR A 308 26.77 -1.09 -33.94
N ASN A 309 27.49 0.02 -34.12
CA ASN A 309 28.46 0.58 -33.17
C ASN A 309 27.90 1.84 -32.49
N GLY A 310 26.61 1.85 -32.15
CA GLY A 310 25.86 3.02 -31.67
C GLY A 310 26.22 3.58 -30.30
N TYR A 311 27.48 3.46 -29.87
CA TYR A 311 28.02 4.06 -28.66
C TYR A 311 28.63 5.44 -28.95
N PRO A 312 27.96 6.56 -28.60
CA PRO A 312 28.67 7.65 -27.98
C PRO A 312 29.08 7.22 -26.56
N ASP A 313 30.31 7.52 -26.13
CA ASP A 313 30.96 7.00 -24.90
C ASP A 313 30.35 7.45 -23.54
N ARG A 314 29.02 7.57 -23.43
CA ARG A 314 28.34 8.17 -22.27
C ARG A 314 26.99 7.49 -21.99
N TRP A 315 26.56 7.53 -20.72
CA TRP A 315 25.29 6.98 -20.24
C TRP A 315 24.03 7.51 -20.94
N ARG A 316 24.12 8.59 -21.71
CA ARG A 316 22.96 9.29 -22.32
C ARG A 316 22.05 8.39 -23.14
N TYR A 317 22.57 7.39 -23.84
CA TYR A 317 21.74 6.47 -24.64
C TYR A 317 20.77 5.64 -23.78
N LEU A 318 21.08 5.40 -22.49
CA LEU A 318 20.20 4.67 -21.57
C LEU A 318 18.93 5.48 -21.25
N ILE A 319 19.06 6.81 -21.20
CA ILE A 319 18.01 7.75 -20.80
C ILE A 319 17.38 8.47 -22.00
N ALA A 320 18.00 8.42 -23.18
CA ALA A 320 17.46 9.03 -24.41
C ALA A 320 16.01 8.58 -24.74
N PRO A 321 15.62 7.30 -24.60
CA PRO A 321 14.21 6.89 -24.79
C PRO A 321 13.21 7.52 -23.80
N PHE A 322 13.68 8.03 -22.65
CA PHE A 322 12.89 8.79 -21.67
C PHE A 322 12.89 10.30 -21.94
N GLN A 323 13.51 10.76 -23.02
CA GLN A 323 13.52 12.16 -23.45
C GLN A 323 12.82 12.30 -24.81
N ASP A 324 13.14 11.40 -25.74
CA ASP A 324 12.50 11.29 -27.05
C ASP A 324 12.16 9.83 -27.34
N LEU A 325 10.85 9.52 -27.35
CA LEU A 325 10.32 8.18 -27.59
C LEU A 325 10.44 7.77 -29.07
N ASN A 326 10.54 8.75 -29.99
CA ASN A 326 10.76 8.54 -31.43
C ASN A 326 12.26 8.43 -31.76
N GLY A 327 13.12 8.87 -30.84
CA GLY A 327 14.58 8.81 -30.95
C GLY A 327 15.14 7.39 -30.96
N PRO A 328 16.47 7.24 -31.07
CA PRO A 328 17.10 5.93 -31.17
C PRO A 328 16.98 5.15 -29.86
N ILE A 329 16.49 3.91 -29.96
CA ILE A 329 16.52 2.92 -28.87
C ILE A 329 17.67 1.93 -29.11
N CYS A 330 18.47 1.65 -28.09
CA CYS A 330 19.63 0.77 -28.23
C CYS A 330 19.50 -0.47 -27.35
N MET A 331 19.80 -1.64 -27.91
CA MET A 331 20.02 -2.88 -27.14
C MET A 331 21.51 -3.19 -27.12
N ASN A 332 22.02 -3.44 -25.92
CA ASN A 332 23.40 -3.85 -25.71
C ASN A 332 23.56 -4.61 -24.39
N ARG A 333 24.79 -5.04 -24.11
CA ARG A 333 25.14 -5.78 -22.90
C ARG A 333 24.76 -5.03 -21.60
N THR A 334 24.88 -3.71 -21.57
CA THR A 334 24.55 -2.88 -20.40
C THR A 334 23.05 -2.86 -20.14
N VAL A 335 22.23 -2.58 -21.17
CA VAL A 335 20.76 -2.61 -21.08
C VAL A 335 20.29 -3.97 -20.60
N LYS A 336 20.78 -5.06 -21.22
CA LYS A 336 20.46 -6.44 -20.82
C LYS A 336 20.73 -6.68 -19.34
N TRP A 337 21.92 -6.31 -18.85
CA TRP A 337 22.28 -6.53 -17.44
C TRP A 337 21.53 -5.61 -16.47
N ILE A 338 21.15 -4.40 -16.84
CA ILE A 338 20.31 -3.54 -15.98
C ILE A 338 18.96 -4.21 -15.72
N PHE A 339 18.22 -4.55 -16.79
CA PHE A 339 16.91 -5.20 -16.67
C PHE A 339 16.99 -6.56 -15.95
N LEU A 340 17.99 -7.39 -16.30
CA LEU A 340 18.21 -8.67 -15.63
C LEU A 340 18.57 -8.51 -14.14
N SER A 341 19.39 -7.52 -13.77
CA SER A 341 19.75 -7.28 -12.36
C SER A 341 18.56 -6.81 -11.54
N CYS A 342 17.69 -5.97 -12.10
CA CYS A 342 16.44 -5.57 -11.44
C CYS A 342 15.50 -6.77 -11.21
N LEU A 343 15.33 -7.65 -12.20
CA LEU A 343 14.55 -8.89 -12.04
C LEU A 343 15.18 -9.84 -11.01
N LEU A 344 16.51 -9.99 -10.99
CA LEU A 344 17.21 -10.80 -9.99
C LEU A 344 17.13 -10.19 -8.57
N ALA A 345 17.07 -8.86 -8.44
CA ALA A 345 16.81 -8.20 -7.16
C ALA A 345 15.38 -8.48 -6.65
N LEU A 346 14.37 -8.46 -7.54
CA LEU A 346 13.01 -8.88 -7.22
C LEU A 346 12.93 -10.39 -6.87
N GLN A 347 13.77 -11.22 -7.49
CA GLN A 347 13.90 -12.63 -7.11
C GLN A 347 14.49 -12.81 -5.71
N ALA A 348 15.48 -11.99 -5.32
CA ALA A 348 16.05 -12.02 -3.97
C ALA A 348 15.01 -11.66 -2.90
N LEU A 349 14.16 -10.65 -3.17
CA LEU A 349 13.01 -10.32 -2.31
C LEU A 349 11.99 -11.48 -2.26
N SER A 350 11.70 -12.10 -3.42
CA SER A 350 10.82 -13.28 -3.50
C SER A 350 11.33 -14.46 -2.68
N LEU A 351 12.64 -14.68 -2.63
CA LEU A 351 13.25 -15.70 -1.75
C LEU A 351 13.10 -15.34 -0.26
N ILE A 352 13.27 -14.08 0.12
CA ILE A 352 13.05 -13.62 1.51
C ILE A 352 11.62 -13.92 1.96
N TRP A 353 10.61 -13.52 1.19
CA TRP A 353 9.21 -13.83 1.51
C TRP A 353 8.91 -15.33 1.48
N PHE A 354 9.52 -16.10 0.56
CA PHE A 354 9.36 -17.55 0.56
C PHE A 354 9.89 -18.21 1.85
N THR A 355 10.97 -17.71 2.46
CA THR A 355 11.39 -18.19 3.78
C THR A 355 10.38 -17.89 4.88
N MET A 356 9.62 -16.79 4.78
CA MET A 356 8.51 -16.49 5.71
C MET A 356 7.33 -17.43 5.48
N VAL A 357 6.95 -17.70 4.23
CA VAL A 357 5.89 -18.67 3.88
C VAL A 357 6.23 -20.08 4.37
N ILE A 358 7.49 -20.53 4.23
CA ILE A 358 7.93 -21.82 4.77
C ILE A 358 7.85 -21.84 6.30
N ARG A 359 8.20 -20.75 7.00
CA ARG A 359 8.06 -20.67 8.46
C ARG A 359 6.60 -20.82 8.90
N VAL A 360 5.67 -20.17 8.19
CA VAL A 360 4.22 -20.37 8.40
C VAL A 360 3.86 -21.85 8.23
N ALA A 361 4.21 -22.45 7.08
CA ALA A 361 3.87 -23.83 6.78
C ALA A 361 4.40 -24.83 7.83
N VAL A 362 5.63 -24.61 8.32
CA VAL A 362 6.20 -25.40 9.43
C VAL A 362 5.46 -25.15 10.75
N GLY A 363 4.98 -23.93 11.00
CA GLY A 363 4.06 -23.61 12.09
C GLY A 363 2.77 -24.43 11.99
N VAL A 364 2.06 -24.35 10.86
CA VAL A 364 0.78 -25.08 10.63
C VAL A 364 0.92 -26.58 10.82
N ILE A 365 2.03 -27.17 10.36
CA ILE A 365 2.30 -28.61 10.53
C ILE A 365 2.55 -28.99 12.01
N ARG A 366 3.05 -28.06 12.83
CA ARG A 366 3.37 -28.29 14.26
C ARG A 366 2.22 -27.98 15.20
N THR A 367 1.45 -26.92 14.95
CA THR A 367 0.38 -26.42 15.85
C THR A 367 -1.02 -26.70 15.32
N GLY A 368 -1.17 -27.04 14.04
CA GLY A 368 -2.46 -27.22 13.37
C GLY A 368 -3.11 -25.93 12.86
N ASN A 369 -2.53 -24.75 13.14
CA ASN A 369 -3.13 -23.45 12.85
C ASN A 369 -2.29 -22.61 11.87
N ALA A 370 -2.96 -21.86 11.00
CA ALA A 370 -2.35 -20.99 9.98
C ALA A 370 -2.20 -19.54 10.47
N GLU A 371 -1.20 -19.31 11.31
CA GLU A 371 -0.79 -17.98 11.79
C GLU A 371 0.20 -17.33 10.80
N GLU A 372 -0.03 -16.06 10.45
CA GLU A 372 0.78 -15.32 9.49
C GLU A 372 1.72 -14.34 10.22
N PRO A 373 3.06 -14.38 10.04
CA PRO A 373 4.02 -13.54 10.78
C PRO A 373 3.93 -12.05 10.42
N ARG A 374 3.05 -11.68 9.48
CA ARG A 374 2.75 -10.30 9.11
C ARG A 374 1.55 -9.72 9.90
N SER A 375 0.79 -10.55 10.62
CA SER A 375 -0.44 -10.14 11.33
C SER A 375 -0.33 -10.11 12.85
N ASP A 376 0.84 -10.29 13.47
CA ASP A 376 1.02 -10.23 14.93
C ASP A 376 0.41 -8.96 15.57
N ASP A 377 0.50 -7.81 14.89
CA ASP A 377 -0.02 -6.53 15.40
C ASP A 377 -1.56 -6.42 15.30
N GLU A 378 -2.23 -7.41 14.67
CA GLU A 378 -3.67 -7.36 14.38
C GLU A 378 -4.53 -8.20 15.34
N GLU A 379 -4.00 -9.25 15.97
CA GLU A 379 -4.77 -10.18 16.81
C GLU A 379 -4.79 -9.78 18.31
N GLU A 380 -3.72 -9.16 18.85
CA GLU A 380 -3.62 -8.76 20.28
C GLU A 380 -4.75 -7.82 20.75
N GLU A 381 -5.19 -6.87 19.89
CA GLU A 381 -6.27 -5.92 20.21
C GLU A 381 -7.66 -6.56 20.37
N GLU A 382 -7.87 -7.81 19.93
CA GLU A 382 -9.17 -8.47 20.05
C GLU A 382 -9.39 -9.12 21.43
N GLU A 383 -8.33 -9.45 22.17
CA GLU A 383 -8.43 -10.05 23.51
C GLU A 383 -8.75 -9.02 24.60
N GLU A 384 -8.09 -7.85 24.61
CA GLU A 384 -8.35 -6.81 25.63
C GLU A 384 -9.81 -6.32 25.63
N ASN A 385 -10.46 -6.29 24.46
CA ASN A 385 -11.86 -5.86 24.32
C ASN A 385 -12.88 -6.96 24.65
N GLY A 386 -12.45 -8.18 24.97
CA GLY A 386 -13.32 -9.30 25.32
C GLY A 386 -13.58 -9.48 26.83
N ALA A 387 -12.72 -8.96 27.70
CA ALA A 387 -12.72 -9.22 29.15
C ALA A 387 -13.67 -8.32 29.96
N GLY A 388 -14.92 -8.15 29.51
CA GLY A 388 -15.91 -7.23 30.07
C GLY A 388 -17.07 -7.88 30.82
N LYS A 389 -16.80 -8.46 32.00
CA LYS A 389 -17.75 -8.93 33.05
C LYS A 389 -19.25 -9.09 32.67
N ASP A 390 -19.70 -10.33 32.54
CA ASP A 390 -21.06 -10.75 32.90
C ASP A 390 -21.00 -11.75 34.06
N GLY A 391 -21.74 -11.48 35.15
CA GLY A 391 -21.77 -12.30 36.37
C GLY A 391 -22.71 -11.68 37.41
N PRO A 392 -23.72 -12.41 37.94
CA PRO A 392 -24.93 -11.77 38.47
C PRO A 392 -24.89 -11.42 39.97
N ASN A 393 -25.79 -10.50 40.36
CA ASN A 393 -26.06 -10.10 41.74
C ASN A 393 -26.46 -11.28 42.64
N GLY A 394 -25.89 -11.33 43.85
CA GLY A 394 -26.31 -12.20 44.96
C GLY A 394 -25.89 -11.63 46.31
N THR A 395 -26.86 -11.29 47.16
CA THR A 395 -26.67 -10.56 48.43
C THR A 395 -26.69 -11.47 49.64
N SER A 396 -25.66 -11.44 50.51
CA SER A 396 -25.76 -11.64 51.98
C SER A 396 -24.41 -11.45 52.70
N VAL A 397 -24.29 -10.50 53.65
CA VAL A 397 -24.36 -10.64 55.14
C VAL A 397 -23.04 -11.04 55.85
N VAL A 398 -22.41 -10.03 56.45
CA VAL A 398 -21.62 -9.90 57.70
C VAL A 398 -21.25 -11.15 58.55
N THR A 399 -19.96 -11.25 58.95
CA THR A 399 -19.52 -11.51 60.35
C THR A 399 -18.05 -11.12 60.62
N ASP A 400 -17.74 -10.76 61.88
CA ASP A 400 -16.44 -10.29 62.40
C ASP A 400 -15.39 -11.40 62.65
N GLY A 401 -14.10 -11.02 62.78
CA GLY A 401 -13.03 -11.93 63.24
C GLY A 401 -11.66 -11.28 63.46
N ALA A 402 -11.29 -11.05 64.72
CA ALA A 402 -10.12 -10.27 65.16
C ALA A 402 -8.71 -10.86 64.89
N GLY A 403 -7.75 -9.96 64.58
CA GLY A 403 -6.51 -9.73 65.35
C GLY A 403 -5.30 -10.68 65.27
N ALA A 404 -4.14 -10.13 64.90
CA ALA A 404 -2.83 -10.43 65.53
C ALA A 404 -1.75 -9.36 65.19
N GLU A 405 -1.06 -8.86 66.22
CA GLU A 405 0.16 -8.03 66.10
C GLU A 405 1.36 -8.80 65.54
N TRP A 406 2.29 -8.10 64.87
CA TRP A 406 3.72 -8.14 65.23
C TRP A 406 4.38 -6.76 64.99
N ARG A 407 5.45 -6.46 65.73
CA ARG A 407 5.91 -5.08 66.04
C ARG A 407 7.43 -4.93 65.88
N ARG A 408 7.89 -3.71 65.50
CA ARG A 408 9.26 -3.14 65.72
C ARG A 408 10.43 -3.72 64.86
N ALA A 409 11.52 -3.00 64.56
CA ALA A 409 11.87 -1.57 64.76
C ALA A 409 13.17 -1.13 63.99
N ASN A 410 13.42 0.18 64.03
CA ASN A 410 14.71 0.92 64.01
C ASN A 410 15.41 1.27 62.66
N ALA A 411 15.60 2.59 62.51
CA ALA A 411 16.60 3.27 61.66
C ALA A 411 17.97 3.35 62.42
N PRO A 412 19.06 4.05 61.99
CA PRO A 412 19.19 5.33 61.26
C PRO A 412 20.18 5.23 60.06
N SER A 413 20.80 6.25 59.42
CA SER A 413 21.11 7.65 59.76
C SER A 413 21.42 8.57 58.55
N ASN A 414 21.42 9.89 58.82
CA ASN A 414 21.76 11.06 58.01
C ASN A 414 22.93 10.97 56.98
N VAL A 415 22.88 11.80 55.92
CA VAL A 415 23.74 13.01 55.74
C VAL A 415 23.41 13.78 54.42
N ARG A 416 23.45 15.13 54.50
CA ARG A 416 23.56 16.13 53.41
C ARG A 416 24.57 17.19 53.92
N PRO A 417 25.41 17.86 53.09
CA PRO A 417 24.92 18.95 52.22
C PRO A 417 25.77 19.29 50.93
N ARG A 418 25.26 20.27 50.14
CA ARG A 418 25.92 21.29 49.26
C ARG A 418 27.28 20.97 48.58
N GLY A 419 27.55 21.26 47.30
CA GLY A 419 26.80 21.94 46.22
C GLY A 419 27.75 22.57 45.15
N ARG A 420 27.19 23.26 44.11
CA ARG A 420 27.83 24.22 43.14
C ARG A 420 27.95 23.83 41.64
N GLY A 421 26.82 23.90 40.92
CA GLY A 421 26.63 24.62 39.63
C GLY A 421 27.35 24.25 38.31
N ARG A 422 26.56 23.89 37.27
CA ARG A 422 26.55 24.58 35.95
C ARG A 422 25.26 24.29 35.15
N VAL A 423 25.11 24.98 34.01
CA VAL A 423 23.90 25.26 33.20
C VAL A 423 24.21 24.86 31.75
N ARG A 424 23.32 24.28 30.90
CA ARG A 424 21.85 24.00 30.91
C ARG A 424 21.57 22.80 29.97
N LEU A 425 20.45 22.07 30.13
CA LEU A 425 19.64 21.44 29.03
C LEU A 425 18.44 20.65 29.62
N GLY A 426 17.22 21.20 29.48
CA GLY A 426 15.97 20.42 29.47
C GLY A 426 15.59 20.14 28.01
N ASP A 427 14.75 19.16 27.70
CA ASP A 427 13.65 18.66 28.52
C ASP A 427 13.61 17.11 28.58
N GLN A 428 13.55 16.57 29.79
CA GLN A 428 13.35 15.13 30.05
C GLN A 428 12.19 14.90 31.04
N SER A 429 11.34 15.92 31.23
CA SER A 429 10.27 15.95 32.25
C SER A 429 9.09 15.03 31.90
N ASP A 430 8.71 15.01 30.63
CA ASP A 430 7.41 14.44 30.20
C ASP A 430 7.34 12.91 30.35
N HIS A 431 8.46 12.22 30.18
CA HIS A 431 8.49 10.75 30.23
C HIS A 431 8.21 10.17 31.63
N LYS A 432 8.39 10.96 32.70
CA LYS A 432 8.03 10.56 34.07
C LYS A 432 6.64 11.04 34.49
N ALA A 433 6.09 12.08 33.85
CA ALA A 433 4.72 12.52 34.06
C ALA A 433 3.68 11.55 33.43
N LEU A 434 4.03 10.94 32.30
CA LEU A 434 3.19 9.94 31.62
C LEU A 434 3.07 8.61 32.40
N LEU A 435 4.17 8.13 33.00
CA LEU A 435 4.19 6.86 33.73
C LEU A 435 3.46 6.91 35.09
N GLY A 436 3.16 8.10 35.62
CA GLY A 436 2.34 8.27 36.83
C GLY A 436 0.83 8.23 36.59
N ARG A 437 0.36 8.10 35.34
CA ARG A 437 -1.07 8.05 34.96
C ARG A 437 -1.58 6.70 34.50
N ILE A 438 -0.68 5.71 34.34
CA ILE A 438 -1.02 4.32 34.05
C ILE A 438 -0.63 3.52 35.29
N GLY A 439 -1.63 3.05 36.05
CA GLY A 439 -1.45 2.42 37.36
C GLY A 439 -0.85 1.01 37.26
N CYS A 440 0.44 0.92 36.93
CA CYS A 440 1.18 -0.33 36.82
C CYS A 440 2.44 -0.33 37.70
N ASP A 441 2.26 -0.26 39.02
CA ASP A 441 3.29 -0.73 39.94
C ASP A 441 3.37 -2.26 39.84
N LYS A 442 4.57 -2.78 39.57
CA LYS A 442 4.83 -4.22 39.56
C LYS A 442 4.80 -4.76 40.99
N PRO A 443 4.17 -5.91 41.28
CA PRO A 443 4.39 -6.60 42.55
C PRO A 443 5.84 -7.12 42.62
N THR A 444 6.38 -7.09 43.83
CA THR A 444 7.56 -7.86 44.28
C THR A 444 7.11 -9.00 45.17
#